data_AF-W2SPP3-F1
#
_entry.id   AF-W2SPP3-F1
#
_cell.length_a   1.000
_cell.length_b   1.000
_cell.length_c   1.000
_cell.angle_alpha   90.00
_cell.angle_beta   90.00
_cell.angle_gamma   90.00
#
_symmetry.space_group_name_H-M   'P 1'
#
loop_
_entity.id
_entity.type
_entity.pdbx_description
1 polymer ?
#
loop_
_entity_poly.entity_id
_entity_poly.type
_entity_poly.pdbx_seq_one_letter_code
_entity_poly.pdbx_strand_id
1 'polypeptide(L)'
;MWNISIPGNKPPVKPWPQIQDNKPTYKFLHLSDIHIDRQYAVGSEAYCELDDALGTYALCCRDYSADASSTRTKTKPIYVPAGPWGMPYACDLPYQTFEAALKQISGAHTD
;
A
#
# COMPACT_ATOMS: atom_id res chain seq x y z
N MET A 1 -3.57 -28.27 17.75
CA MET A 1 -2.37 -27.54 18.24
C MET A 1 -1.16 -28.27 17.71
N TRP A 2 -0.17 -27.57 17.15
CA TRP A 2 1.02 -28.19 16.57
C TRP A 2 2.29 -27.64 17.23
N ASN A 3 3.31 -28.49 17.35
CA ASN A 3 4.60 -28.15 17.97
C ASN A 3 5.73 -28.19 16.93
N ILE A 4 6.69 -27.29 17.11
CA ILE A 4 7.97 -27.29 16.38
C ILE A 4 9.03 -27.87 17.30
N SER A 5 9.74 -28.90 16.85
CA SER A 5 10.92 -29.40 17.55
C SER A 5 12.09 -28.47 17.26
N ILE A 6 12.59 -27.79 18.29
CA ILE A 6 13.81 -26.98 18.20
C ILE A 6 14.99 -27.87 18.59
N PRO A 7 16.04 -27.98 17.76
CA PRO A 7 17.23 -28.74 18.11
C PRO A 7 17.91 -28.17 19.37
N GLY A 8 18.53 -29.06 20.15
CA GLY A 8 19.26 -28.69 21.36
C GLY A 8 20.55 -27.90 21.08
N ASN A 9 21.41 -27.77 22.11
CA ASN A 9 22.69 -27.06 22.04
C ASN A 9 22.57 -25.55 21.77
N LYS A 10 21.56 -24.90 22.35
CA LYS A 10 21.44 -23.43 22.32
C LYS A 10 22.72 -22.80 22.93
N PRO A 11 23.47 -21.99 22.16
CA PRO A 11 24.65 -21.31 22.69
C PRO A 11 24.29 -20.31 23.81
N PRO A 12 25.25 -19.94 24.67
CA PRO A 12 25.07 -18.83 25.60
C PRO A 12 24.66 -17.55 24.87
N VAL A 13 23.71 -16.82 25.42
CA VAL A 13 23.27 -15.53 24.87
C VAL A 13 24.44 -14.54 24.96
N LYS A 14 24.84 -13.98 23.82
CA LYS A 14 25.85 -12.92 23.74
C LYS A 14 25.16 -11.58 23.50
N PRO A 15 25.49 -10.52 24.25
CA PRO A 15 24.96 -9.19 23.97
C PRO A 15 25.47 -8.69 22.61
N TRP A 16 24.72 -7.76 22.01
CA TRP A 16 25.17 -7.08 20.80
C TRP A 16 26.48 -6.32 21.08
N PRO A 17 27.48 -6.45 20.19
CA PRO A 17 28.75 -5.74 20.37
C PRO A 17 28.54 -4.23 20.26
N GLN A 18 29.30 -3.47 21.04
CA GLN A 18 29.39 -2.02 20.86
C GLN A 18 30.12 -1.74 19.54
N ILE A 19 29.47 -1.02 18.63
CA ILE A 19 30.09 -0.58 17.38
C ILE A 19 30.98 0.62 17.71
N GLN A 20 32.26 0.54 17.32
CA GLN A 20 33.18 1.69 17.43
C GLN A 20 32.73 2.83 16.52
N ASP A 21 33.06 4.07 16.89
CA ASP A 21 32.81 5.23 16.05
C ASP A 21 33.51 5.12 14.69
N ASN A 22 32.96 5.79 13.67
CA ASN A 22 33.53 5.90 12.32
C ASN A 22 33.69 4.58 11.54
N LYS A 23 32.92 3.54 11.90
CA LYS A 23 32.81 2.33 11.07
C LYS A 23 31.95 2.59 9.82
N PRO A 24 32.26 1.93 8.69
CA PRO A 24 31.42 2.02 7.49
C PRO A 24 30.01 1.48 7.79
N THR A 25 29.00 2.15 7.24
CA THR A 25 27.59 1.77 7.37
C THR A 25 27.07 1.28 6.04
N TYR A 26 26.18 0.29 6.06
CA TYR A 26 25.38 -0.08 4.90
C TYR A 26 24.08 0.70 4.89
N LYS A 27 23.62 1.09 3.70
CA LYS A 27 22.29 1.63 3.48
C LYS A 27 21.41 0.55 2.85
N PHE A 28 20.22 0.37 3.40
CA PHE A 28 19.25 -0.61 2.90
C PHE A 28 17.93 0.10 2.61
N LEU A 29 17.43 -0.08 1.39
CA LEU A 29 16.07 0.31 1.04
C LEU A 29 15.14 -0.87 1.38
N HIS A 30 14.11 -0.60 2.18
CA HIS A 30 13.07 -1.56 2.51
C HIS A 30 11.72 -0.98 2.12
N LEU A 31 11.05 -1.65 1.18
CA LEU A 31 9.69 -1.32 0.74
C LEU A 31 8.78 -2.50 1.08
N SER A 32 7.59 -2.22 1.58
CA SER A 32 6.54 -3.20 1.86
C SER A 32 5.19 -2.62 1.47
N ASP A 33 4.21 -3.49 1.21
CA ASP A 33 2.80 -3.11 1.05
C ASP A 33 2.57 -2.00 0.01
N ILE A 34 3.27 -2.08 -1.12
CA ILE A 34 3.20 -1.05 -2.17
C ILE A 34 1.80 -0.96 -2.79
N HIS A 35 1.01 -2.04 -2.77
CA HIS A 35 -0.41 -2.11 -3.19
C HIS A 35 -0.74 -1.20 -4.37
N ILE A 36 -0.22 -1.55 -5.56
CA ILE A 36 -0.45 -0.79 -6.78
C ILE A 36 -1.78 -1.18 -7.39
N ASP A 37 -2.66 -0.20 -7.55
CA ASP A 37 -3.91 -0.35 -8.25
C ASP A 37 -3.81 0.13 -9.71
N ARG A 38 -3.81 -0.83 -10.64
CA ARG A 38 -3.83 -0.53 -12.08
C ARG A 38 -5.19 -0.04 -12.59
N GLN A 39 -6.24 -0.15 -11.77
CA GLN A 39 -7.58 0.33 -12.08
C GLN A 39 -7.91 1.65 -11.36
N TYR A 40 -6.94 2.26 -10.66
CA TYR A 40 -7.12 3.54 -10.01
C TYR A 40 -7.59 4.58 -11.03
N ALA A 41 -8.76 5.15 -10.78
CA ALA A 41 -9.43 6.09 -11.66
C ALA A 41 -9.54 7.45 -11.00
N VAL A 42 -8.77 8.42 -11.49
CA VAL A 42 -8.82 9.80 -11.01
C VAL A 42 -10.24 10.35 -11.17
N GLY A 43 -10.74 11.02 -10.13
CA GLY A 43 -12.08 11.58 -10.08
C GLY A 43 -13.19 10.59 -9.72
N SER A 44 -12.92 9.28 -9.61
CA SER A 44 -13.89 8.30 -9.10
C SER A 44 -14.16 8.48 -7.60
N GLU A 45 -15.20 7.83 -7.07
CA GLU A 45 -15.53 7.94 -5.65
C GLU A 45 -14.47 7.26 -4.77
N ALA A 46 -13.87 8.03 -3.86
CA ALA A 46 -12.91 7.55 -2.88
C ALA A 46 -13.60 7.07 -1.59
N TYR A 47 -14.81 7.57 -1.29
CA TYR A 47 -15.58 7.19 -0.11
C TYR A 47 -16.74 6.25 -0.47
N CYS A 48 -16.40 5.05 -0.91
CA CYS A 48 -17.36 4.07 -1.41
C CYS A 48 -17.76 3.00 -0.37
N GLU A 49 -17.05 2.89 0.76
CA GLU A 49 -17.23 1.82 1.76
C GLU A 49 -18.59 1.86 2.49
N LEU A 50 -19.15 3.05 2.68
CA LEU A 50 -20.45 3.25 3.35
C LEU A 50 -21.60 3.43 2.38
N ASP A 51 -21.43 3.07 1.11
CA ASP A 51 -22.48 3.29 0.13
C ASP A 51 -23.43 2.09 0.04
N ASP A 52 -24.46 2.16 0.87
CA ASP A 52 -25.64 1.29 0.80
C ASP A 52 -26.25 1.20 -0.60
N ALA A 53 -25.95 2.08 -1.56
CA ALA A 53 -26.45 2.04 -2.93
C ALA A 53 -25.44 1.54 -3.97
N LEU A 54 -24.13 1.54 -3.70
CA LEU A 54 -23.09 0.99 -4.60
C LEU A 54 -22.73 -0.47 -4.23
N GLY A 55 -23.09 -0.91 -3.02
CA GLY A 55 -22.53 -2.10 -2.40
C GLY A 55 -21.32 -1.72 -1.55
N THR A 56 -21.01 -2.51 -0.52
CA THR A 56 -19.80 -2.30 0.29
C THR A 56 -18.60 -2.78 -0.49
N TYR A 57 -17.99 -1.91 -1.29
CA TYR A 57 -16.70 -2.19 -1.93
C TYR A 57 -15.60 -2.09 -0.88
N ALA A 58 -14.77 -3.12 -0.77
CA ALA A 58 -13.60 -3.12 0.10
C ALA A 58 -12.44 -2.27 -0.46
N LEU A 59 -12.56 -1.79 -1.70
CA LEU A 59 -11.57 -0.97 -2.38
C LEU A 59 -12.29 0.07 -3.24
N CYS A 60 -11.95 1.34 -3.05
CA CYS A 60 -12.50 2.51 -3.71
C CYS A 60 -11.52 3.08 -4.74
N CYS A 61 -11.78 4.30 -5.24
CA CYS A 61 -10.96 4.98 -6.24
C CYS A 61 -10.84 4.23 -7.58
N ARG A 62 -11.84 3.39 -7.92
CA ARG A 62 -11.95 2.71 -9.22
C ARG A 62 -13.25 3.06 -9.90
N ASP A 63 -13.31 2.86 -11.22
CA ASP A 63 -14.58 2.93 -11.93
C ASP A 63 -15.31 1.59 -12.00
N TYR A 64 -16.32 1.42 -11.13
CA TYR A 64 -17.24 0.29 -11.14
C TYR A 64 -18.45 0.43 -12.08
N SER A 65 -18.44 1.35 -13.06
CA SER A 65 -19.62 1.64 -13.90
C SER A 65 -20.07 0.44 -14.76
N ALA A 66 -19.16 -0.47 -15.10
CA ALA A 66 -19.42 -1.66 -15.89
C ALA A 66 -19.69 -2.93 -15.05
N ASP A 67 -19.72 -2.82 -13.72
CA ASP A 67 -19.77 -3.98 -12.84
C ASP A 67 -21.20 -4.52 -12.74
N ALA A 68 -21.48 -5.67 -13.36
CA ALA A 68 -22.82 -6.26 -13.47
C ALA A 68 -23.42 -6.68 -12.11
N SER A 69 -22.57 -6.78 -11.08
CA SER A 69 -22.97 -7.01 -9.68
C SER A 69 -23.55 -5.77 -9.00
N SER A 70 -23.44 -4.57 -9.60
CA SER A 70 -24.10 -3.37 -9.08
C SER A 70 -25.60 -3.49 -9.36
N THR A 71 -26.34 -4.13 -8.44
CA THR A 71 -27.81 -4.25 -8.50
C THR A 71 -28.55 -2.91 -8.40
N ARG A 72 -27.81 -1.81 -8.26
CA ARG A 72 -28.31 -0.46 -8.11
C ARG A 72 -27.57 0.45 -9.06
N THR A 73 -28.31 1.09 -9.94
CA THR A 73 -27.82 2.11 -10.87
C THR A 73 -27.02 3.16 -10.10
N LYS A 74 -25.79 3.47 -10.57
CA LYS A 74 -24.94 4.59 -10.13
C LYS A 74 -25.67 5.94 -10.34
N THR A 75 -26.66 6.22 -9.50
CA THR A 75 -27.42 7.48 -9.49
C THR A 75 -26.89 8.47 -8.46
N LYS A 76 -25.97 8.03 -7.59
CA LYS A 76 -25.34 8.91 -6.61
C LYS A 76 -24.24 9.76 -7.24
N PRO A 77 -24.19 11.06 -6.89
CA PRO A 77 -23.08 11.92 -7.28
C PRO A 77 -21.79 11.49 -6.56
N ILE A 78 -20.66 11.85 -7.15
CA ILE A 78 -19.34 11.68 -6.52
C ILE A 78 -19.20 12.75 -5.43
N TYR A 79 -19.02 12.33 -4.19
CA TYR A 79 -18.84 13.19 -3.02
C TYR A 79 -17.36 13.45 -2.75
N VAL A 80 -16.51 12.41 -2.85
CA VAL A 80 -15.07 12.53 -2.64
C VAL A 80 -14.32 12.05 -3.89
N PRO A 81 -13.95 12.96 -4.81
CA PRO A 81 -13.26 12.58 -6.02
C PRO A 81 -11.81 12.18 -5.74
N ALA A 82 -11.42 10.98 -6.19
CA ALA A 82 -10.07 10.44 -6.10
C ALA A 82 -9.03 11.35 -6.77
N GLY A 83 -7.94 11.64 -6.07
CA GLY A 83 -6.88 12.54 -6.52
C GLY A 83 -5.89 11.85 -7.47
N PRO A 84 -5.09 12.59 -8.25
CA PRO A 84 -4.12 11.97 -9.16
C PRO A 84 -3.06 11.15 -8.40
N TRP A 85 -2.59 11.60 -7.25
CA TRP A 85 -1.48 10.96 -6.53
C TRP A 85 -1.91 9.94 -5.47
N GLY A 86 -3.20 9.59 -5.42
CA GLY A 86 -3.80 8.77 -4.37
C GLY A 86 -4.78 9.56 -3.51
N MET A 87 -5.41 8.87 -2.57
CA MET A 87 -6.44 9.44 -1.70
C MET A 87 -6.47 8.67 -0.36
N PRO A 88 -6.59 9.32 0.82
CA PRO A 88 -6.48 8.66 2.13
C PRO A 88 -7.82 8.05 2.57
N TYR A 89 -8.32 7.12 1.77
CA TYR A 89 -9.51 6.31 2.00
C TYR A 89 -9.13 4.84 1.79
N ALA A 90 -10.09 3.92 1.70
CA ALA A 90 -9.84 2.56 1.26
C ALA A 90 -9.50 2.50 -0.23
N CYS A 91 -8.39 3.11 -0.61
CA CYS A 91 -7.87 3.15 -1.95
C CYS A 91 -6.41 2.69 -1.95
N ASP A 92 -6.06 1.91 -2.95
CA ASP A 92 -4.69 1.52 -3.22
C ASP A 92 -3.97 2.59 -4.07
N LEU A 93 -2.66 2.43 -4.26
CA LEU A 93 -1.82 3.45 -4.88
C LEU A 93 -1.98 3.48 -6.41
N PRO A 94 -2.19 4.65 -7.04
CA PRO A 94 -2.06 4.76 -8.48
C PRO A 94 -0.61 4.53 -8.91
N TYR A 95 -0.43 3.87 -10.06
CA TYR A 95 0.88 3.53 -10.58
C TYR A 95 1.85 4.72 -10.66
N GLN A 96 1.35 5.91 -10.99
CA GLN A 96 2.19 7.11 -11.09
C GLN A 96 2.84 7.52 -9.77
N THR A 97 2.18 7.31 -8.62
CA THR A 97 2.76 7.63 -7.31
C THR A 97 3.91 6.69 -6.99
N PHE A 98 3.74 5.39 -7.28
CA PHE A 98 4.81 4.41 -7.14
C PHE A 98 6.01 4.74 -8.04
N GLU A 99 5.75 5.05 -9.31
CA GLU A 99 6.80 5.40 -10.27
C GLU A 99 7.55 6.68 -9.83
N ALA A 100 6.82 7.71 -9.41
CA ALA A 100 7.41 8.96 -8.92
C ALA A 100 8.28 8.73 -7.67
N ALA A 101 7.81 7.90 -6.73
CA ALA A 101 8.58 7.54 -5.53
C ALA A 101 9.90 6.84 -5.89
N LEU A 102 9.86 5.85 -6.80
CA LEU A 102 11.08 5.15 -7.22
C LEU A 102 12.05 6.04 -7.98
N LYS A 103 11.54 6.90 -8.88
CA LYS A 103 12.36 7.90 -9.58
C LYS A 103 13.07 8.82 -8.58
N GLN A 104 12.36 9.25 -7.54
CA GLN A 104 12.96 10.12 -6.53
C GLN A 104 13.99 9.40 -5.67
N ILE A 105 13.72 8.16 -5.25
CA ILE A 105 14.70 7.35 -4.50
C ILE A 105 15.97 7.18 -5.35
N SER A 106 15.83 6.81 -6.62
CA SER A 106 16.96 6.63 -7.53
C SER A 106 17.76 7.93 -7.77
N GLY A 107 17.09 9.08 -7.79
CA GLY A 107 17.75 10.38 -8.00
C GLY A 107 18.38 10.96 -6.73
N ALA A 108 17.79 10.70 -5.57
CA ALA A 108 18.26 11.24 -4.28
C ALA A 108 19.36 10.39 -3.62
N HIS A 109 19.46 9.11 -3.98
CA HIS A 109 20.43 8.16 -3.44
C HIS A 109 21.36 7.67 -4.57
N THR A 110 22.40 8.45 -4.87
CA THR A 110 23.42 8.14 -5.90
C THR A 110 24.74 7.62 -5.32
N ASP A 111 24.78 7.41 -4.00
CA ASP A 111 25.97 6.90 -3.30
C ASP A 111 26.26 5.41 -3.56
#